data_AF-A0A7J2IPG4-F1
#
_entry.id   AF-A0A7J2IPG4-F1
#
_cell.length_a   1.000
_cell.length_b   1.000
_cell.length_c   1.000
_cell.angle_alpha   90.00
_cell.angle_beta   90.00
_cell.angle_gamma   90.00
#
_symmetry.space_group_name_H-M   'P 1'
#
loop_
_entity.id
_entity.type
_entity.pdbx_description
1 polymer ?
#
loop_
_entity_poly.entity_id
_entity_poly.type
_entity_poly.pdbx_seq_one_letter_code
_entity_poly.pdbx_strand_id
1 'polypeptide(L)'
;GWIDYGFLGAAQIDMYGNINTTVIGPWEKPKVRLPGSGGANDVGSLCNRTIILMRQDARRFVERVNYITTPGYLTGPGAREKAGLPEGSGPYRVITQLGVYGFDEETKRMKLLSVHPGVTIDDIKANSQFEILIPEEVSTTEPPTKEELKILHEIDPTGIVLRK
;
A
#
# COMPACT_ATOMS: atom_id res chain seq x y z
N GLY A 1 18.82 2.87 -2.16
CA GLY A 1 19.47 4.19 -2.04
C GLY A 1 19.95 4.39 -0.60
N TRP A 2 20.20 5.63 -0.17
CA TRP A 2 20.48 5.96 1.25
C TRP A 2 19.21 6.03 2.12
N ILE A 3 18.03 5.87 1.51
CA ILE A 3 16.74 5.92 2.19
C ILE A 3 16.23 4.48 2.37
N ASP A 4 16.10 4.07 3.63
CA ASP A 4 15.65 2.73 3.98
C ASP A 4 14.14 2.56 3.80
N TYR A 5 13.36 3.54 4.25
CA TYR A 5 11.89 3.48 4.24
C TYR A 5 11.27 4.73 3.61
N GLY A 6 10.34 4.53 2.68
CA GLY A 6 9.52 5.58 2.09
C GLY A 6 8.04 5.35 2.35
N PHE A 7 7.32 6.36 2.87
CA PHE A 7 5.87 6.29 3.08
C PHE A 7 5.12 6.93 1.92
N LEU A 8 4.11 6.24 1.40
CA LEU A 8 3.35 6.65 0.22
C LEU A 8 1.84 6.55 0.47
N GLY A 9 1.07 7.37 -0.25
CA GLY A 9 -0.39 7.23 -0.35
C GLY A 9 -0.81 7.00 -1.81
N ALA A 10 -2.02 6.51 -2.03
CA ALA A 10 -2.50 6.15 -3.36
C ALA A 10 -4.02 6.34 -3.54
N ALA A 11 -4.45 6.57 -4.79
CA ALA A 11 -5.85 6.51 -5.17
C ALA A 11 -6.25 5.12 -5.68
N GLN A 12 -5.33 4.41 -6.34
CA GLN A 12 -5.49 2.99 -6.67
C GLN A 12 -4.19 2.23 -6.37
N ILE A 13 -4.34 0.94 -6.06
CA ILE A 13 -3.26 -0.03 -5.92
C ILE A 13 -3.68 -1.34 -6.61
N ASP A 14 -2.73 -2.05 -7.21
CA ASP A 14 -2.94 -3.40 -7.73
C ASP A 14 -2.23 -4.48 -6.92
N MET A 15 -2.38 -5.73 -7.35
CA MET A 15 -1.87 -6.90 -6.64
C MET A 15 -0.33 -6.95 -6.52
N TYR A 16 0.39 -6.18 -7.33
CA TYR A 16 1.86 -6.08 -7.27
C TYR A 16 2.33 -4.82 -6.55
N GLY A 17 1.41 -4.04 -5.97
CA GLY A 17 1.72 -2.83 -5.24
C GLY A 17 2.05 -1.65 -6.16
N ASN A 18 1.71 -1.70 -7.46
CA ASN A 18 1.78 -0.50 -8.29
C ASN A 18 0.70 0.46 -7.84
N ILE A 19 1.04 1.74 -7.71
CA ILE A 19 0.08 2.74 -7.25
C ILE A 19 -0.16 3.84 -8.27
N ASN A 20 -1.38 4.37 -8.22
CA ASN A 20 -1.84 5.46 -9.06
C ASN A 20 -2.25 6.65 -8.21
N THR A 21 -1.65 7.81 -8.51
CA THR A 21 -2.03 9.12 -8.00
C THR A 21 -2.17 10.14 -9.12
N THR A 22 -2.29 9.67 -10.37
CA THR A 22 -2.19 10.49 -11.58
C THR A 22 -3.54 10.65 -12.28
N VAL A 23 -4.15 9.58 -12.79
CA VAL A 23 -5.42 9.67 -13.55
C VAL A 23 -6.30 8.46 -13.34
N ILE A 24 -7.62 8.65 -13.34
CA ILE A 24 -8.61 7.56 -13.42
C ILE A 24 -9.26 7.60 -14.80
N GLY A 25 -9.30 6.45 -15.48
CA GLY A 25 -9.68 6.33 -16.89
C GLY A 25 -8.51 6.56 -17.86
N PRO A 26 -8.79 6.75 -19.16
CA PRO A 26 -7.77 6.89 -20.20
C PRO A 26 -6.88 8.12 -19.98
N TRP A 27 -5.56 7.98 -20.20
CA TRP A 27 -4.59 9.06 -20.01
C TRP A 27 -4.89 10.31 -20.85
N GLU A 28 -5.23 10.14 -22.14
CA GLU A 28 -5.46 11.26 -23.06
C GLU A 28 -6.73 12.06 -22.73
N LYS A 29 -7.71 11.42 -22.08
CA LYS A 29 -8.98 12.03 -21.68
C LYS A 29 -9.44 11.42 -20.35
N PRO A 30 -8.81 11.82 -19.23
CA PRO A 30 -9.07 11.19 -17.94
C PRO A 30 -10.46 11.55 -17.45
N LYS A 31 -11.15 10.58 -16.85
CA LYS A 31 -12.41 10.82 -16.15
C LYS A 31 -12.19 11.64 -14.88
N VAL A 32 -11.07 11.39 -14.18
CA VAL A 32 -10.64 12.15 -13.02
C VAL A 32 -9.14 12.39 -13.11
N ARG A 33 -8.73 13.66 -12.95
CA ARG A 33 -7.33 14.04 -12.77
C ARG A 33 -7.01 14.12 -11.28
N LEU A 34 -5.97 13.41 -10.87
CA LEU A 34 -5.47 13.39 -9.50
C LEU A 34 -4.24 14.31 -9.37
N PRO A 35 -3.75 14.59 -8.15
CA PRO A 35 -2.63 15.52 -7.92
C PRO A 35 -1.34 15.21 -8.70
N GLY A 36 -1.11 13.95 -9.09
CA GLY A 36 0.06 13.52 -9.85
C GLY A 36 1.12 12.84 -8.98
N SER A 37 2.33 12.69 -9.53
CA SER A 37 3.43 11.99 -8.86
C SER A 37 3.92 12.70 -7.60
N GLY A 38 4.11 14.02 -7.68
CA GLY A 38 5.04 14.68 -6.74
C GLY A 38 6.38 13.93 -6.76
N GLY A 39 6.97 13.69 -5.58
CA GLY A 39 8.15 12.85 -5.41
C GLY A 39 7.87 11.35 -5.18
N ALA A 40 6.61 10.91 -5.27
CA ALA A 40 6.25 9.52 -4.95
C ALA A 40 6.92 8.50 -5.91
N ASN A 41 7.12 8.87 -7.18
CA ASN A 41 7.81 8.02 -8.14
C ASN A 41 9.27 7.77 -7.73
N ASP A 42 10.00 8.83 -7.37
CA ASP A 42 11.40 8.73 -6.93
C ASP A 42 11.51 7.87 -5.66
N VAL A 43 10.63 8.11 -4.68
CA VAL A 43 10.58 7.35 -3.43
C VAL A 43 10.31 5.86 -3.71
N GLY A 44 9.29 5.52 -4.50
CA GLY A 44 8.98 4.11 -4.82
C GLY A 44 9.95 3.43 -5.77
N SER A 45 10.76 4.20 -6.48
CA SER A 45 11.80 3.69 -7.37
C SER A 45 13.12 3.44 -6.64
N LEU A 46 13.48 4.28 -5.66
CA LEU A 46 14.85 4.35 -5.13
C LEU A 46 15.00 4.04 -3.63
N CYS A 47 13.92 4.06 -2.85
CA CYS A 47 13.96 3.63 -1.45
C CYS A 47 14.10 2.11 -1.35
N ASN A 48 14.78 1.62 -0.31
CA ASN A 48 14.97 0.19 -0.11
C ASN A 48 13.61 -0.49 0.13
N ARG A 49 12.75 0.12 0.94
CA ARG A 49 11.42 -0.40 1.28
C ARG A 49 10.39 0.71 1.23
N THR A 50 9.23 0.46 0.61
CA THR A 50 8.10 1.39 0.68
C THR A 50 6.93 0.86 1.47
N ILE A 51 6.30 1.74 2.24
CA ILE A 51 5.12 1.47 3.06
C ILE A 51 3.98 2.33 2.52
N ILE A 52 2.94 1.69 2.00
CA ILE A 52 1.79 2.37 1.39
C ILE A 52 0.67 2.45 2.42
N LEU A 53 0.22 3.66 2.72
CA LEU A 53 -0.88 3.96 3.63
C LEU A 53 -2.09 4.39 2.81
N MET A 54 -3.15 3.59 2.81
CA MET A 54 -4.37 3.93 2.06
C MET A 54 -5.60 3.21 2.59
N ARG A 55 -6.79 3.74 2.27
CA ARG A 55 -8.02 2.99 2.53
C ARG A 55 -8.17 1.85 1.53
N GLN A 56 -8.69 0.73 2.01
CA GLN A 56 -9.07 -0.40 1.20
C GLN A 56 -10.57 -0.39 0.90
N ASP A 57 -10.89 -0.49 -0.38
CA ASP A 57 -12.21 -0.77 -0.93
C ASP A 57 -12.05 -1.15 -2.41
N ALA A 58 -13.11 -1.70 -3.00
CA ALA A 58 -13.08 -2.19 -4.38
C ALA A 58 -12.82 -1.11 -5.44
N ARG A 59 -12.87 0.19 -5.14
CA ARG A 59 -12.47 1.24 -6.13
C ARG A 59 -10.98 1.57 -6.06
N ARG A 60 -10.35 1.26 -4.93
CA ARG A 60 -8.94 1.54 -4.64
C ARG A 60 -8.06 0.31 -4.87
N PHE A 61 -8.50 -0.87 -4.44
CA PHE A 61 -7.79 -2.14 -4.66
C PHE A 61 -8.34 -2.76 -5.94
N VAL A 62 -7.69 -2.46 -7.06
CA VAL A 62 -8.16 -2.77 -8.41
C VAL A 62 -7.29 -3.82 -9.07
N GLU A 63 -7.85 -4.65 -9.95
CA GLU A 63 -7.07 -5.69 -10.66
C GLU A 63 -5.87 -5.09 -11.41
N ARG A 64 -6.07 -3.92 -12.00
CA ARG A 64 -5.01 -3.15 -12.69
C ARG A 64 -5.25 -1.67 -12.50
N VAL A 65 -4.22 -0.95 -12.06
CA VAL A 65 -4.28 0.51 -11.98
C VAL A 65 -4.43 1.13 -13.37
N ASN A 66 -5.17 2.23 -13.48
CA ASN A 66 -5.34 2.91 -14.77
C ASN A 66 -4.05 3.58 -15.27
N TYR A 67 -3.17 3.97 -14.33
CA TYR A 67 -1.87 4.54 -14.61
C TYR A 67 -0.89 4.15 -13.51
N ILE A 68 0.31 3.71 -13.87
CA ILE A 68 1.36 3.44 -12.88
C ILE A 68 2.10 4.75 -12.63
N THR A 69 1.74 5.44 -11.54
CA THR A 69 2.47 6.64 -11.13
C THR A 69 3.77 6.26 -10.44
N THR A 70 3.69 5.30 -9.53
CA THR A 70 4.84 4.79 -8.78
C THR A 70 4.90 3.27 -8.94
N PRO A 71 6.06 2.73 -9.34
CA PRO A 71 6.21 1.31 -9.59
C PRO A 71 6.18 0.52 -8.27
N GLY A 72 5.34 -0.51 -8.21
CA GLY A 72 5.45 -1.63 -7.27
C GLY A 72 6.33 -2.71 -7.88
N TYR A 73 5.95 -3.98 -7.76
CA TYR A 73 6.60 -5.07 -8.47
C TYR A 73 6.27 -5.15 -9.96
N LEU A 74 5.64 -4.11 -10.54
CA LEU A 74 5.26 -4.02 -11.95
C LEU A 74 4.40 -5.22 -12.36
N THR A 75 4.97 -6.18 -13.09
CA THR A 75 4.27 -7.38 -13.57
C THR A 75 4.64 -8.65 -12.78
N GLY A 76 5.36 -8.52 -11.66
CA GLY A 76 5.75 -9.63 -10.80
C GLY A 76 7.27 -9.83 -10.68
N PRO A 77 7.73 -11.06 -10.38
CA PRO A 77 9.13 -11.34 -10.04
C PRO A 77 10.09 -10.93 -11.16
N GLY A 78 11.16 -10.22 -10.81
CA GLY A 78 12.20 -9.77 -11.75
C GLY A 78 11.79 -8.60 -12.65
N ALA A 79 10.53 -8.15 -12.62
CA ALA A 79 10.06 -7.10 -13.52
C ALA A 79 10.63 -5.72 -13.17
N ARG A 80 10.83 -5.42 -11.88
CA ARG A 80 11.45 -4.16 -11.43
C ARG A 80 12.88 -4.04 -11.94
N GLU A 81 13.66 -5.11 -11.78
CA GLU A 81 15.06 -5.21 -12.16
C GLU A 81 15.21 -5.08 -13.68
N LYS A 82 14.35 -5.76 -14.45
CA LYS A 82 14.28 -5.61 -15.92
C LYS A 82 13.94 -4.19 -16.37
N ALA A 83 13.19 -3.44 -15.56
CA ALA A 83 12.88 -2.03 -15.81
C ALA A 83 14.00 -1.08 -15.34
N GLY A 84 15.12 -1.59 -14.84
CA GLY A 84 16.26 -0.81 -14.36
C GLY A 84 16.12 -0.27 -12.95
N LEU A 85 15.13 -0.75 -12.18
CA LEU A 85 14.97 -0.39 -10.77
C LEU A 85 15.93 -1.22 -9.88
N PRO A 86 16.38 -0.68 -8.73
CA PRO A 86 17.34 -1.37 -7.87
C PRO A 86 16.85 -2.73 -7.38
N GLU A 87 17.74 -3.73 -7.40
CA GLU A 87 17.49 -5.05 -6.82
C GLU A 87 17.25 -4.97 -5.31
N GLY A 88 16.48 -5.92 -4.76
CA GLY A 88 16.19 -5.98 -3.34
C GLY A 88 15.37 -4.80 -2.81
N SER A 89 14.83 -3.95 -3.71
CA SER A 89 14.00 -2.80 -3.39
C SER A 89 12.54 -3.01 -3.77
N GLY A 90 11.64 -2.19 -3.20
CA GLY A 90 10.26 -2.11 -3.67
C GLY A 90 9.23 -2.03 -2.54
N PRO A 91 7.97 -2.40 -2.82
CA PRO A 91 6.92 -2.32 -1.83
C PRO A 91 7.13 -3.37 -0.75
N TYR A 92 7.17 -2.90 0.50
CA TYR A 92 7.41 -3.71 1.69
C TYR A 92 6.11 -3.99 2.42
N ARG A 93 5.27 -2.96 2.63
CA ARG A 93 3.98 -3.08 3.31
C ARG A 93 2.91 -2.22 2.67
N VAL A 94 1.67 -2.69 2.82
CA VAL A 94 0.47 -1.86 2.67
C VAL A 94 -0.26 -1.90 4.00
N ILE A 95 -0.63 -0.74 4.53
CA ILE A 95 -1.39 -0.61 5.78
C ILE A 95 -2.68 0.13 5.46
N THR A 96 -3.79 -0.47 5.89
CA THR A 96 -5.14 0.02 5.60
C THR A 96 -5.93 0.15 6.88
N GLN A 97 -7.21 0.52 6.79
CA GLN A 97 -8.11 0.45 7.94
C GLN A 97 -8.52 -0.99 8.30
N LEU A 98 -8.20 -1.99 7.46
CA LEU A 98 -8.63 -3.37 7.64
C LEU A 98 -7.51 -4.30 8.15
N GLY A 99 -6.28 -4.01 7.78
CA GLY A 99 -5.15 -4.88 8.10
C GLY A 99 -3.83 -4.43 7.48
N VAL A 100 -2.81 -5.25 7.73
CA VAL A 100 -1.44 -5.08 7.25
C VAL A 100 -1.14 -6.17 6.22
N TYR A 101 -0.59 -5.73 5.09
CA TYR A 101 -0.20 -6.59 3.97
C TYR A 101 1.29 -6.53 3.73
N GLY A 102 1.84 -7.63 3.26
CA GLY A 102 3.15 -7.72 2.62
C GLY A 102 3.02 -8.20 1.19
N PHE A 103 4.11 -8.74 0.67
CA PHE A 103 4.17 -9.32 -0.66
C PHE A 103 4.81 -10.69 -0.54
N ASP A 104 4.21 -11.66 -1.22
CA ASP A 104 4.72 -13.02 -1.30
C ASP A 104 6.12 -13.04 -1.94
N GLU A 105 7.02 -13.85 -1.40
CA GLU A 105 8.43 -13.80 -1.81
C GLU A 105 8.66 -14.33 -3.22
N GLU A 106 7.90 -15.35 -3.62
CA GLU A 106 8.05 -16.00 -4.92
C GLU A 106 7.27 -15.28 -6.01
N THR A 107 6.01 -14.95 -5.74
CA THR A 107 5.09 -14.39 -6.75
C THR A 107 5.06 -12.86 -6.77
N LYS A 108 5.54 -12.21 -5.70
CA LYS A 108 5.42 -10.76 -5.46
C LYS A 108 3.98 -10.25 -5.40
N ARG A 109 2.98 -11.13 -5.32
CA ARG A 109 1.59 -10.76 -5.12
C ARG A 109 1.35 -10.33 -3.68
N MET A 110 0.42 -9.40 -3.49
CA MET A 110 0.02 -8.92 -2.18
C MET A 110 -0.51 -10.08 -1.31
N LYS A 111 -0.02 -10.14 -0.07
CA LYS A 111 -0.34 -11.17 0.92
C LYS A 111 -0.74 -10.54 2.24
N LEU A 112 -1.84 -11.01 2.84
CA LEU A 112 -2.28 -10.57 4.16
C LEU A 112 -1.31 -11.06 5.24
N LEU A 113 -0.93 -10.16 6.15
CA LEU A 113 -0.08 -10.50 7.30
C LEU A 113 -0.88 -10.50 8.61
N SER A 114 -1.74 -9.50 8.80
CA SER A 114 -2.64 -9.45 9.95
C SER A 114 -3.90 -8.66 9.63
N VAL A 115 -5.00 -9.00 10.29
CA VAL A 115 -6.22 -8.19 10.34
C VAL A 115 -6.20 -7.29 11.56
N HIS A 116 -6.81 -6.11 11.47
CA HIS A 116 -7.02 -5.28 12.65
C HIS A 116 -8.14 -5.87 13.55
N PRO A 117 -8.17 -5.54 14.85
CA PRO A 117 -9.20 -6.04 15.76
C PRO A 117 -10.62 -5.83 15.23
N GLY A 118 -11.41 -6.90 15.21
CA GLY A 118 -12.80 -6.87 14.75
C GLY A 118 -12.99 -6.98 13.23
N VAL A 119 -11.91 -7.05 12.44
CA VAL A 119 -11.97 -7.23 10.99
C VAL A 119 -11.88 -8.72 10.63
N THR A 120 -12.75 -9.16 9.72
CA THR A 120 -12.77 -10.55 9.23
C THR A 120 -12.08 -10.71 7.88
N ILE A 121 -11.74 -11.95 7.51
CA ILE A 121 -11.21 -12.25 6.17
C ILE A 121 -12.22 -11.93 5.06
N ASP A 122 -13.52 -12.07 5.35
CA ASP A 122 -14.56 -11.72 4.40
C ASP A 122 -14.61 -10.21 4.14
N ASP A 123 -14.36 -9.38 5.16
CA ASP A 123 -14.19 -7.93 4.97
C ASP A 123 -13.01 -7.61 4.04
N ILE A 124 -11.89 -8.32 4.19
CA ILE A 124 -10.72 -8.16 3.32
C ILE A 124 -11.09 -8.46 1.86
N LYS A 125 -11.75 -9.61 1.64
CA LYS A 125 -12.14 -10.08 0.30
C LYS A 125 -13.17 -9.17 -0.35
N ALA A 126 -14.20 -8.76 0.40
CA ALA A 126 -15.27 -7.90 -0.10
C ALA A 126 -14.78 -6.51 -0.53
N ASN A 127 -13.63 -6.07 -0.01
CA ASN A 127 -13.05 -4.76 -0.26
C ASN A 127 -11.87 -4.78 -1.24
N SER A 128 -11.74 -5.81 -2.08
CA SER A 128 -10.69 -5.92 -3.11
C SER A 128 -11.26 -6.47 -4.42
N GLN A 129 -10.78 -5.97 -5.57
CA GLN A 129 -11.13 -6.56 -6.87
C GLN A 129 -10.23 -7.74 -7.26
N PHE A 130 -9.09 -7.91 -6.61
CA PHE A 130 -8.20 -9.03 -6.84
C PHE A 130 -8.12 -9.91 -5.60
N GLU A 131 -7.79 -11.18 -5.83
CA GLU A 131 -7.52 -12.12 -4.77
C GLU A 131 -6.23 -11.74 -4.02
N ILE A 132 -6.39 -11.42 -2.74
CA ILE A 132 -5.31 -11.24 -1.78
C ILE A 132 -4.90 -12.63 -1.27
N LEU A 133 -3.60 -12.92 -1.25
CA LEU A 133 -3.10 -14.19 -0.70
C LEU A 133 -3.31 -14.21 0.82
N ILE A 134 -4.04 -15.21 1.30
CA ILE A 134 -4.34 -15.38 2.73
C ILE A 134 -3.56 -16.59 3.25
N PRO A 135 -2.68 -16.46 4.26
CA PRO A 135 -2.02 -17.60 4.89
C PRO A 135 -3.02 -18.46 5.68
N GLU A 136 -2.62 -19.69 6.02
CA GLU A 136 -3.46 -20.61 6.83
C GLU A 136 -3.84 -20.00 8.18
N GLU A 137 -2.89 -19.32 8.82
CA GLU A 137 -3.10 -18.58 10.06
C GLU A 137 -2.86 -17.09 9.84
N VAL A 138 -3.84 -16.28 10.20
CA VAL A 138 -3.77 -14.81 10.13
C VAL A 138 -3.84 -14.27 11.56
N SER A 139 -2.81 -13.53 11.96
CA SER A 139 -2.80 -12.89 13.27
C SER A 139 -3.70 -11.65 13.31
N THR A 140 -4.08 -11.25 14.51
CA THR A 140 -4.70 -9.94 14.75
C THR A 140 -3.61 -8.94 15.11
N THR A 141 -3.63 -7.74 14.52
CA THR A 141 -2.71 -6.66 14.87
C THR A 141 -2.84 -6.30 16.34
N GLU A 142 -1.71 -6.25 17.05
CA GLU A 142 -1.68 -5.86 18.45
C GLU A 142 -2.15 -4.41 18.64
N PRO A 143 -3.11 -4.15 19.53
CA PRO A 143 -3.50 -2.79 19.87
C PRO A 143 -2.33 -2.02 20.51
N PRO A 144 -2.24 -0.70 20.31
CA PRO A 144 -1.23 0.11 20.99
C PRO A 144 -1.34 -0.01 22.51
N THR A 145 -0.20 -0.04 23.18
CA THR A 145 -0.10 -0.02 24.63
C THR A 145 -0.57 1.33 25.19
N LYS A 146 -0.87 1.36 26.50
CA LYS A 146 -1.27 2.61 27.18
C LYS A 146 -0.20 3.71 27.06
N GLU A 147 1.08 3.33 27.09
CA GLU A 147 2.18 4.29 26.98
C GLU A 147 2.29 4.83 25.55
N GLU A 148 2.16 3.98 24.54
CA GLU A 148 2.13 4.43 23.14
C GLU A 148 0.95 5.35 22.87
N LEU A 149 -0.25 5.03 23.38
CA LEU A 149 -1.42 5.91 23.27
C LEU A 149 -1.18 7.28 23.91
N LYS A 150 -0.57 7.30 25.10
CA LYS A 150 -0.22 8.54 25.78
C LYS A 150 0.74 9.38 24.93
N ILE A 151 1.83 8.78 24.44
CA ILE A 151 2.81 9.45 23.57
C ILE A 151 2.15 9.97 22.29
N LEU A 152 1.27 9.18 21.67
CA LEU A 152 0.55 9.57 20.46
C LEU A 152 -0.32 10.82 20.70
N HIS A 153 -1.03 10.90 21.83
CA HIS A 153 -1.79 12.09 22.21
C HIS A 153 -0.92 13.29 22.57
N GLU A 154 0.30 13.08 23.09
CA GLU A 154 1.28 14.16 23.33
C GLU A 154 1.85 14.73 22.02
N ILE A 155 2.04 13.88 21.00
CA ILE A 155 2.52 14.28 19.67
C ILE A 155 1.43 14.99 18.86
N ASP A 156 0.16 14.59 19.02
CA ASP A 156 -1.00 15.22 18.39
C ASP A 156 -1.93 15.89 19.42
N PRO A 157 -1.46 16.93 20.14
CA PRO A 157 -2.22 17.56 21.23
C PRO A 157 -3.51 18.24 20.72
N THR A 158 -3.54 18.55 19.43
CA THR A 158 -4.68 19.18 18.75
C THR A 158 -5.68 18.18 18.17
N GLY A 159 -5.34 16.89 18.11
CA GLY A 159 -6.21 15.84 17.57
C GLY A 159 -6.45 15.95 16.06
N ILE A 160 -5.47 16.43 15.29
CA ILE A 160 -5.58 16.54 13.83
C ILE A 160 -5.71 15.15 13.19
N VAL A 161 -4.97 14.17 13.70
CA VAL A 161 -4.93 12.80 13.18
C VAL A 161 -5.78 11.87 14.04
N LEU A 162 -5.54 11.86 15.36
CA LEU A 162 -6.19 10.90 16.26
C LEU A 162 -7.67 11.22 16.49
N ARG A 163 -8.11 12.46 16.19
CA ARG A 163 -9.41 13.05 16.56
C ARG A 163 -9.66 12.93 18.08
N LYS A 164 -10.52 13.81 18.62
CA LYS A 164 -10.96 13.71 20.01
C LYS A 164 -12.17 12.80 20.13
#